data_AF-I3YW56-F1
#
_entry.id   AF-I3YW56-F1
#
_cell.length_a   1.000
_cell.length_b   1.000
_cell.length_c   1.000
_cell.angle_alpha   90.00
_cell.angle_beta   90.00
_cell.angle_gamma   90.00
#
_symmetry.space_group_name_H-M   'P 1'
#
loop_
_entity.id
_entity.type
_entity.pdbx_description
1 polymer ?
#
loop_
_entity_poly.entity_id
_entity_poly.type
_entity_poly.pdbx_seq_one_letter_code
_entity_poly.pdbx_strand_id
1 'polypeptide(L)'
;MKHSILSIIVAAIGISFILYMNYYFAQQINLLQPHQQLSEPGLIITPKVHKMSALIIGLIGVFFGIKGFKSFRKLSLIGIVLSLILVVISFLPLWHYFRP
;
A
#
# COMPACT_ATOMS: atom_id res chain seq x y z
N MET A 1 7.92 -6.94 -22.53
CA MET A 1 8.93 -6.87 -21.44
C MET A 1 8.82 -5.59 -20.59
N LYS A 2 9.02 -4.40 -21.18
CA LYS A 2 9.09 -3.13 -20.42
C LYS A 2 7.89 -2.88 -19.50
N HIS A 3 6.66 -3.11 -19.97
CA HIS A 3 5.45 -2.87 -19.18
C HIS A 3 5.26 -3.84 -17.99
N SER A 4 5.65 -5.10 -18.14
CA SER A 4 5.53 -6.10 -17.06
C SER A 4 6.50 -5.79 -15.92
N ILE A 5 7.74 -5.43 -16.26
CA ILE A 5 8.75 -5.02 -15.27
C ILE A 5 8.33 -3.70 -14.60
N LEU A 6 7.80 -2.75 -15.38
CA LEU A 6 7.27 -1.49 -14.85
C LEU A 6 6.14 -1.71 -13.84
N SER A 7 5.22 -2.65 -14.10
CA SER A 7 4.14 -3.02 -13.18
C SER A 7 4.70 -3.53 -11.84
N ILE A 8 5.72 -4.39 -11.87
CA ILE A 8 6.37 -4.90 -10.65
C ILE A 8 7.04 -3.76 -9.88
N ILE A 9 7.78 -2.89 -10.57
CA ILE A 9 8.48 -1.75 -9.94
C ILE A 9 7.46 -0.79 -9.29
N VAL A 10 6.39 -0.44 -10.01
CA VAL A 10 5.34 0.44 -9.49
C VAL A 10 4.66 -0.18 -8.27
N ALA A 11 4.35 -1.47 -8.31
CA ALA A 11 3.75 -2.16 -7.18
C ALA A 11 4.70 -2.22 -5.98
N ALA A 12 5.99 -2.49 -6.19
CA ALA A 12 6.99 -2.49 -5.13
C ALA A 12 7.14 -1.11 -4.48
N ILE A 13 7.22 -0.04 -5.27
CA ILE A 13 7.26 1.35 -4.77
C ILE A 13 6.01 1.66 -3.96
N GLY A 14 4.83 1.27 -4.46
CA GLY A 14 3.57 1.47 -3.73
C GLY A 14 3.53 0.73 -2.40
N ILE A 15 3.99 -0.52 -2.35
CA ILE A 15 4.01 -1.32 -1.12
C ILE A 15 4.94 -0.67 -0.09
N SER A 16 6.16 -0.32 -0.51
CA SER A 16 7.12 0.37 0.34
C SER A 16 6.57 1.70 0.87
N PHE A 17 5.87 2.46 0.02
CA PHE A 17 5.22 3.72 0.41
C PHE A 17 4.15 3.49 1.48
N ILE A 18 3.26 2.50 1.31
CA ILE A 18 2.22 2.22 2.32
C ILE A 18 2.82 1.78 3.64
N LEU A 19 3.81 0.88 3.61
CA LEU A 19 4.48 0.40 4.82
C LEU A 19 5.15 1.56 5.57
N TYR A 20 5.90 2.39 4.86
CA TYR A 20 6.55 3.57 5.43
C TYR A 20 5.54 4.53 6.06
N MET A 21 4.45 4.85 5.35
CA MET A 21 3.42 5.75 5.88
C MET A 21 2.75 5.17 7.12
N ASN A 22 2.42 3.87 7.14
CA ASN A 22 1.81 3.23 8.31
C ASN A 22 2.76 3.22 9.51
N TYR A 23 4.05 2.97 9.29
CA TYR A 23 5.06 3.04 10.35
C TYR A 23 5.21 4.47 10.90
N TYR A 24 5.29 5.46 10.01
CA TYR A 24 5.37 6.87 10.41
C TYR A 24 4.15 7.31 11.22
N PHE A 25 2.94 6.88 10.82
CA PHE A 25 1.72 7.14 11.59
C PHE A 25 1.76 6.47 12.96
N ALA A 26 2.19 5.20 13.05
CA ALA A 26 2.31 4.51 14.33
C ALA A 26 3.25 5.27 15.29
N GLN A 27 4.37 5.79 14.79
CA GLN A 27 5.28 6.62 15.59
C GLN A 27 4.65 7.95 16.02
N GLN A 28 4.00 8.69 15.11
CA GLN A 28 3.33 9.95 15.48
C GLN A 28 2.25 9.74 16.55
N ILE A 29 1.43 8.69 16.42
CA ILE A 29 0.38 8.36 17.40
C ILE A 29 0.99 8.06 18.77
N ASN A 30 2.09 7.30 18.84
CA ASN A 30 2.77 7.02 20.10
C ASN A 30 3.36 8.28 20.76
N LEU A 31 3.88 9.23 19.97
CA LEU A 31 4.41 10.49 20.50
C LEU A 31 3.32 11.44 21.00
N LEU A 32 2.17 11.47 20.33
CA LEU A 32 1.06 12.37 20.65
C LEU A 32 0.12 11.82 21.73
N GLN A 33 0.00 10.50 21.85
CA GLN A 33 -0.91 9.83 22.81
C GLN A 33 -0.23 8.63 23.49
N PRO A 34 0.84 8.84 24.27
CA PRO A 34 1.57 7.76 24.90
C PRO A 34 0.76 7.01 25.98
N HIS A 35 -0.33 7.58 26.51
CA HIS A 35 -1.06 7.05 27.68
C HIS A 35 -2.57 6.82 27.45
N GLN A 36 -3.10 7.05 26.25
CA GLN A 36 -4.47 6.65 25.94
C GLN A 36 -4.48 5.20 25.48
N GLN A 37 -5.00 4.32 26.34
CA GLN A 37 -5.58 3.04 25.93
C GLN A 37 -6.73 3.37 24.97
N LEU A 38 -6.40 3.51 23.70
CA LEU A 38 -7.38 3.49 22.61
C LEU A 38 -7.90 2.05 22.55
N SER A 39 -8.83 1.73 23.43
CA SER A 39 -9.48 0.41 23.56
C SER A 39 -10.31 0.04 22.33
N GLU A 40 -10.48 0.98 21.41
CA GLU A 40 -11.02 0.74 20.09
C GLU A 40 -10.07 1.37 19.06
N PRO A 41 -9.95 0.82 17.85
CA PRO A 41 -9.34 1.49 16.71
C PRO A 41 -10.24 2.66 16.29
N GLY A 42 -10.48 3.59 17.22
CA GLY A 42 -11.28 4.77 17.07
C GLY A 42 -10.55 5.68 16.11
N LEU A 43 -10.90 5.55 14.83
CA LEU A 43 -10.90 6.63 13.85
C LEU A 43 -9.74 7.61 13.99
N ILE A 44 -8.50 7.11 14.19
CA ILE A 44 -7.33 7.91 13.89
C ILE A 44 -7.36 7.98 12.37
N ILE A 45 -7.93 9.07 11.88
CA ILE A 45 -8.14 9.34 10.47
C ILE A 45 -6.74 9.37 9.86
N THR A 46 -6.26 8.21 9.38
CA THR A 46 -5.16 8.19 8.45
C THR A 46 -5.56 9.16 7.34
N PRO A 47 -4.80 10.23 7.09
CA PRO A 47 -5.22 11.29 6.20
C PRO A 47 -5.67 10.67 4.88
N LYS A 48 -6.92 10.96 4.50
CA LYS A 48 -7.58 10.36 3.32
C LYS A 48 -6.67 10.42 2.09
N VAL A 49 -5.88 11.48 1.99
CA VAL A 49 -4.88 11.73 0.93
C VAL A 49 -3.89 10.57 0.76
N HIS A 50 -3.37 9.98 1.83
CA HIS A 50 -2.38 8.90 1.73
C HIS A 50 -2.99 7.57 1.32
N LYS A 51 -4.21 7.28 1.78
CA LYS A 51 -4.97 6.12 1.31
C LYS A 51 -5.31 6.27 -0.18
N MET A 52 -5.69 7.49 -0.59
CA MET A 52 -6.02 7.80 -1.98
C MET A 52 -4.80 7.70 -2.91
N SER A 53 -3.62 8.19 -2.48
CA SER A 53 -2.40 8.08 -3.28
C SER A 53 -1.94 6.63 -3.43
N ALA A 54 -1.98 5.84 -2.35
CA ALA A 54 -1.70 4.42 -2.37
C ALA A 54 -2.62 3.63 -3.31
N LEU A 55 -3.92 3.94 -3.28
CA LEU A 55 -4.92 3.36 -4.17
C LEU A 55 -4.64 3.70 -5.64
N ILE A 56 -4.34 4.98 -5.94
CA ILE A 56 -4.00 5.42 -7.31
C ILE A 56 -2.74 4.69 -7.81
N ILE A 57 -1.70 4.57 -6.97
CA ILE A 57 -0.48 3.83 -7.32
C ILE A 57 -0.79 2.35 -7.59
N GLY A 58 -1.64 1.72 -6.77
CA GLY A 58 -2.11 0.36 -6.96
C GLY A 58 -2.86 0.16 -8.28
N LEU A 59 -3.79 1.05 -8.61
CA LEU A 59 -4.54 1.01 -9.87
C LEU A 59 -3.63 1.18 -11.10
N ILE A 60 -2.64 2.08 -11.02
CA ILE A 60 -1.63 2.25 -12.07
C ILE A 60 -0.81 0.96 -12.25
N GLY A 61 -0.42 0.32 -11.14
CA GLY A 61 0.28 -0.98 -11.14
C GLY A 61 -0.54 -2.08 -11.84
N VAL A 62 -1.84 -2.19 -11.52
CA VAL A 62 -2.78 -3.12 -12.16
C VAL A 62 -2.91 -2.83 -13.66
N PHE A 63 -3.06 -1.55 -14.05
CA PHE A 63 -3.21 -1.16 -15.45
C PHE A 63 -2.00 -1.58 -16.30
N PHE A 64 -0.79 -1.29 -15.83
CA PHE A 64 0.44 -1.73 -16.52
C PHE A 64 0.60 -3.25 -16.49
N GLY A 65 0.15 -3.89 -15.41
CA GLY A 65 0.10 -5.35 -15.27
C GLY A 65 -0.72 -5.98 -16.38
N ILE A 66 -1.99 -5.58 -16.53
CA ILE A 66 -2.92 -6.08 -17.56
C ILE A 66 -2.37 -5.82 -18.97
N LYS A 67 -1.84 -4.61 -19.23
CA LYS A 67 -1.26 -4.26 -20.53
C LYS A 67 -0.05 -5.13 -20.88
N GLY A 68 0.72 -5.58 -19.88
CA GLY A 68 1.86 -6.49 -20.04
C GLY A 68 1.49 -7.97 -20.28
N PHE A 69 0.22 -8.35 -20.07
CA PHE A 69 -0.20 -9.76 -20.02
C PHE A 69 -0.09 -10.47 -21.39
N LYS A 70 -0.27 -9.74 -22.49
CA LYS A 70 -0.09 -10.26 -23.86
C LYS A 70 1.35 -10.70 -24.17
N SER A 71 2.36 -10.14 -23.48
CA SER A 71 3.77 -10.35 -23.83
C SER A 71 4.46 -11.37 -22.93
N PHE A 72 4.24 -11.31 -21.61
CA PHE A 72 4.88 -12.22 -20.65
C PHE A 72 3.89 -12.62 -19.55
N ARG A 73 3.15 -13.71 -19.80
CA ARG A 73 2.05 -14.17 -18.95
C ARG A 73 2.46 -14.35 -17.47
N LYS A 74 3.61 -14.99 -17.20
CA LYS A 74 4.11 -15.24 -15.83
C LYS A 74 4.51 -13.96 -15.08
N LEU A 75 5.38 -13.12 -15.66
CA LEU A 75 5.82 -11.88 -15.02
C LEU A 75 4.69 -10.87 -14.84
N SER A 76 3.80 -10.78 -15.82
CA SER A 76 2.64 -9.90 -15.76
C SER A 76 1.65 -10.36 -14.67
N LEU A 77 1.44 -11.67 -14.49
CA LEU A 77 0.65 -12.21 -13.39
C LEU A 77 1.23 -11.77 -12.03
N ILE A 78 2.56 -11.87 -11.84
CA ILE A 78 3.22 -11.43 -10.60
C ILE A 78 2.95 -9.95 -10.33
N GLY A 79 3.14 -9.08 -11.32
CA GLY A 79 2.88 -7.64 -11.19
C GLY A 79 1.42 -7.32 -10.84
N ILE A 80 0.46 -8.02 -11.46
CA ILE A 80 -0.97 -7.88 -11.17
C ILE A 80 -1.28 -8.31 -9.73
N VAL A 81 -0.79 -9.49 -9.31
CA VAL A 81 -0.99 -10.01 -7.95
C VAL A 81 -0.40 -9.05 -6.92
N LEU A 82 0.82 -8.54 -7.16
CA LEU A 82 1.46 -7.55 -6.29
C LEU A 82 0.64 -6.25 -6.18
N SER A 83 0.10 -5.79 -7.31
CA SER A 83 -0.73 -4.58 -7.35
C SER A 83 -2.09 -4.78 -6.65
N LEU A 84 -2.68 -5.97 -6.74
CA LEU A 84 -3.88 -6.35 -5.99
C LEU A 84 -3.61 -6.36 -4.48
N ILE A 85 -2.50 -6.96 -4.07
CA ILE A 85 -2.05 -6.95 -2.66
C ILE A 85 -1.86 -5.52 -2.19
N LEU A 86 -1.23 -4.67 -3.00
CA LEU A 86 -1.04 -3.25 -2.71
C LEU A 86 -2.38 -2.52 -2.48
N VAL A 87 -3.37 -2.77 -3.34
CA VAL A 87 -4.72 -2.19 -3.19
C VAL A 87 -5.36 -2.66 -1.89
N VAL A 88 -5.33 -3.96 -1.58
CA VAL A 88 -5.90 -4.50 -0.33
C VAL A 88 -5.22 -3.84 0.88
N ILE A 89 -3.89 -3.84 0.92
CA ILE A 89 -3.10 -3.25 2.00
C ILE A 89 -3.37 -1.75 2.17
N SER A 90 -3.71 -1.02 1.11
CA SER A 90 -4.07 0.41 1.20
C SER A 90 -5.31 0.71 2.04
N PHE A 91 -6.22 -0.26 2.17
CA PHE A 91 -7.42 -0.13 2.99
C PHE A 91 -7.22 -0.61 4.43
N LEU A 92 -6.24 -1.47 4.67
CA LEU A 92 -5.93 -1.99 6.01
C LEU A 92 -5.20 -0.95 6.87
N PRO A 93 -5.65 -0.71 8.12
CA PRO A 93 -4.96 0.16 9.07
C PRO A 93 -3.74 -0.57 9.66
N LEU A 94 -2.69 -0.77 8.86
CA LEU A 94 -1.50 -1.52 9.28
C LEU A 94 -0.74 -0.84 10.43
N TRP A 95 -0.91 0.47 10.63
CA TRP A 95 -0.32 1.22 11.74
C TRP A 95 -0.61 0.60 13.11
N HIS A 96 -1.75 -0.09 13.29
CA HIS A 96 -2.08 -0.75 14.54
C HIS A 96 -1.10 -1.88 14.89
N TYR A 97 -0.59 -2.59 13.88
CA TYR A 97 0.36 -3.69 14.04
C TYR A 97 1.81 -3.22 14.21
N PHE A 98 2.11 -1.96 13.89
CA PHE A 98 3.45 -1.37 14.07
C PHE A 98 3.61 -0.66 15.42
N ARG A 99 2.59 -0.70 16.28
CA ARG A 99 2.69 -0.17 17.64
C ARG A 99 3.54 -1.14 18.50
N PRO A 100 4.56 -0.65 19.22
CA PRO A 100 5.30 -1.44 20.19
C PRO A 100 4.45 -1.77 21.42
#